data_AF-A0AB74EDT9-F1
#
_entry.id   AF-A0AB74EDT9-F1
#
_cell.length_a   1.000
_cell.length_b   1.000
_cell.length_c   1.000
_cell.angle_alpha   90.00
_cell.angle_beta   90.00
_cell.angle_gamma   90.00
#
_symmetry.space_group_name_H-M   'P 1'
#
loop_
_entity.id
_entity.type
_entity.pdbx_description
1 polymer ?
#
loop_
_entity_poly.entity_id
_entity_poly.type
_entity_poly.pdbx_seq_one_letter_code
_entity_poly.pdbx_strand_id
1 'polypeptide(L)' 'MKSDGVNKEIQGKKLSLWARRENGSVKWFCGQPVTRGDNNDDVTGTADDTKKIDTKHLPSTCRDKHSDT' A
#
# COMPACT_ATOMS: atom_id res chain seq x y z
N MET A 1 19.99 1.96 -10.40
CA MET A 1 20.26 2.85 -9.26
C MET A 1 21.03 2.05 -8.22
N LYS A 2 22.24 2.52 -7.87
CA LYS A 2 23.01 1.97 -6.75
C LYS A 2 22.18 2.19 -5.48
N SER A 3 21.81 1.13 -4.77
CA SER A 3 20.85 1.15 -3.66
C SER A 3 21.42 1.76 -2.36
N ASP A 4 22.52 2.50 -2.48
CA ASP A 4 23.47 2.83 -1.43
C ASP A 4 22.90 3.83 -0.41
N GLY A 5 21.73 4.41 -0.69
CA GLY A 5 21.00 5.34 0.18
C GLY A 5 19.64 4.84 0.68
N VAL A 6 19.27 3.58 0.41
CA VAL A 6 18.00 3.00 0.88
C VAL A 6 18.27 2.15 2.12
N ASN A 7 17.46 2.32 3.17
CA ASN A 7 17.56 1.48 4.36
C ASN A 7 17.36 -0.01 3.97
N LYS A 8 18.26 -0.88 4.44
CA LYS A 8 18.25 -2.33 4.17
C LYS A 8 16.92 -3.00 4.54
N GLU A 9 16.23 -2.49 5.57
CA GLU A 9 14.95 -3.03 6.02
C GLU A 9 13.79 -2.76 5.04
N ILE A 10 13.95 -1.81 4.11
CA ILE A 10 12.95 -1.44 3.09
C ILE A 10 13.43 -1.68 1.65
N GLN A 11 14.64 -2.20 1.46
CA GLN A 11 15.21 -2.39 0.14
C GLN A 11 14.39 -3.43 -0.65
N GLY A 12 13.92 -3.07 -1.85
CA GLY A 12 13.09 -3.94 -2.69
C GLY A 12 11.64 -4.09 -2.22
N LYS A 13 11.27 -3.47 -1.10
CA LYS A 13 9.89 -3.44 -0.58
C LYS A 13 9.10 -2.28 -1.19
N LYS A 14 7.78 -2.40 -1.16
CA LYS A 14 6.83 -1.49 -1.80
C LYS A 14 5.68 -1.14 -0.85
N LEU A 15 4.96 -0.09 -1.23
CA LEU A 15 3.66 0.32 -0.72
C LEU A 15 2.73 0.53 -1.92
N SER A 16 1.43 0.58 -1.67
CA SER A 16 0.43 0.89 -2.69
C SER A 16 -0.36 2.14 -2.31
N LEU A 17 -0.80 2.87 -3.33
CA LEU A 17 -1.88 3.84 -3.23
C LEU A 17 -3.09 3.27 -3.96
N TRP A 18 -4.26 3.37 -3.34
CA TRP A 18 -5.53 2.98 -3.96
C TRP A 18 -6.62 3.96 -3.59
N ALA A 19 -7.74 3.86 -4.31
CA ALA A 19 -8.88 4.74 -4.10
C ALA A 19 -10.18 3.95 -4.21
N ARG A 20 -11.18 4.40 -3.44
CA ARG A 20 -12.57 3.95 -3.46
C ARG A 20 -13.50 5.12 -3.74
N ARG A 21 -14.58 4.89 -4.49
CA ARG A 21 -15.64 5.87 -4.71
C ARG A 21 -16.44 6.13 -3.43
N GLU A 22 -16.64 7.40 -3.09
CA GLU A 22 -17.48 7.86 -1.99
C GLU A 22 -18.31 9.07 -2.43
N ASN A 23 -19.65 8.94 -2.43
CA ASN A 23 -20.62 10.04 -2.60
C ASN A 23 -20.29 11.04 -3.72
N GLY A 24 -19.94 10.55 -4.91
CA GLY A 24 -19.61 11.40 -6.07
C GLY A 24 -18.17 11.91 -6.11
N SER A 25 -17.31 11.43 -5.22
CA SER A 25 -15.87 11.69 -5.17
C SER A 25 -15.07 10.39 -5.01
N VAL A 26 -13.75 10.49 -4.85
CA VAL A 26 -12.89 9.35 -4.49
C VAL A 26 -12.11 9.67 -3.22
N LYS A 27 -12.03 8.68 -2.33
CA LYS A 27 -11.15 8.69 -1.18
C LYS A 27 -9.90 7.88 -1.49
N TRP A 28 -8.74 8.47 -1.23
CA TRP A 28 -7.44 7.82 -1.40
C TRP A 28 -6.97 7.18 -0.10
N PHE A 29 -6.25 6.08 -0.26
CA PHE A 29 -5.62 5.30 0.78
C PHE A 29 -4.16 5.03 0.42
N CYS A 30 -3.33 4.88 1.43
CA CYS A 30 -1.91 4.59 1.32
C CYS A 30 -1.52 3.56 2.39
N GLY A 31 -0.84 2.49 1.98
CA GLY A 31 -0.50 1.41 2.90
C GLY A 31 0.30 0.31 2.25
N GLN A 32 0.29 -0.85 2.90
CA GLN A 32 0.99 -2.03 2.40
C GLN A 32 0.52 -2.42 0.99
N PRO A 33 1.34 -3.17 0.22
CA PRO A 33 0.98 -3.60 -1.13
C PRO A 33 -0.39 -4.27 -1.21
N VAL A 34 -1.21 -3.75 -2.12
CA VAL A 34 -2.52 -4.30 -2.49
C VAL A 34 -2.62 -4.51 -4.00
N THR A 35 -3.50 -5.41 -4.39
CA THR A 35 -3.90 -5.66 -5.78
C THR A 35 -5.39 -5.34 -5.92
N ARG A 36 -5.75 -4.62 -6.99
CA ARG A 36 -7.14 -4.29 -7.29
C ARG A 36 -7.80 -5.45 -8.06
N GLY A 37 -8.99 -5.86 -7.62
CA GLY A 37 -9.84 -6.79 -8.37
C GLY A 37 -10.66 -6.08 -9.45
N ASP A 38 -11.34 -6.84 -10.30
CA ASP A 38 -12.00 -6.28 -11.49
C ASP A 38 -13.26 -5.45 -11.17
N ASN A 39 -13.83 -5.56 -9.95
CA ASN A 39 -15.10 -4.91 -9.61
C ASN A 39 -15.06 -4.15 -8.27
N ASN A 40 -15.87 -3.09 -8.20
CA ASN A 40 -16.28 -2.39 -6.98
C ASN A 40 -15.18 -1.66 -6.17
N ASP A 41 -14.09 -1.27 -6.81
CA ASP A 41 -12.92 -0.63 -6.18
C ASP A 41 -12.29 -1.46 -5.05
N ASP A 42 -12.59 -2.75 -5.00
CA ASP A 42 -12.09 -3.67 -3.97
C ASP A 42 -10.60 -3.95 -4.19
N VAL A 43 -9.87 -3.98 -3.08
CA VAL A 43 -8.44 -4.27 -3.08
C VAL A 43 -8.11 -5.35 -2.06
N THR A 44 -7.25 -6.26 -2.47
CA THR A 44 -6.80 -7.37 -1.62
C THR A 44 -5.33 -7.18 -1.29
N GLY A 45 -4.94 -7.54 -0.07
CA GLY A 45 -3.53 -7.54 0.31
C GLY A 45 -2.72 -8.49 -0.57
N THR A 46 -1.52 -8.09 -0.99
CA THR A 46 -0.62 -9.02 -1.68
C THR A 46 -0.15 -10.10 -0.68
N ALA A 47 -0.15 -11.37 -1.10
CA ALA A 47 0.29 -12.50 -0.26
C ALA A 47 1.82 -12.51 0.02
N ASP A 48 2.59 -11.70 -0.68
CA ASP A 48 4.05 -11.68 -0.60
C ASP A 48 4.55 -10.72 0.48
N ASP A 49 4.73 -11.23 1.69
CA ASP A 49 5.25 -10.47 2.84
C ASP A 49 6.68 -9.95 2.62
N THR A 50 7.45 -10.58 1.72
CA THR A 50 8.82 -10.12 1.43
C THR A 50 8.82 -8.77 0.72
N LYS A 51 7.75 -8.44 0.00
CA LYS A 51 7.58 -7.19 -0.75
C LYS A 51 6.93 -6.06 0.06
N LYS A 52 6.46 -6.31 1.28
CA LYS A 52 5.78 -5.30 2.11
C LYS A 52 6.79 -4.46 2.89
N ILE A 53 6.61 -3.15 2.90
CA ILE A 53 7.26 -2.25 3.86
C ILE A 53 6.59 -2.50 5.23
N ASP A 54 7.41 -2.68 6.27
CA ASP A 54 6.91 -2.81 7.64
C ASP A 54 6.26 -1.50 8.10
N THR A 55 5.16 -1.59 8.85
CA THR A 55 4.40 -0.41 9.29
C THR A 55 5.22 0.57 10.11
N LYS A 56 6.29 0.12 10.79
CA LYS A 56 7.22 1.00 11.51
C LYS A 56 7.95 1.99 10.60
N HIS A 57 8.11 1.64 9.31
CA HIS A 57 8.74 2.50 8.30
C HIS A 57 7.75 3.32 7.49
N LEU A 58 6.45 3.07 7.64
CA LEU A 58 5.43 3.85 6.96
C LEU A 58 5.15 5.13 7.78
N PRO A 59 5.04 6.30 7.12
CA PRO A 59 4.49 7.50 7.74
C PRO A 59 3.12 7.21 8.35
N SER A 60 2.73 7.95 9.39
CA SER A 60 1.43 7.76 10.05
C SER A 60 0.23 7.88 9.11
N THR A 61 0.36 8.67 8.04
CA THR A 61 -0.67 8.88 7.00
C THR A 61 -0.67 7.83 5.90
N CYS A 62 0.15 6.78 5.98
CA CYS A 62 0.24 5.72 4.98
C CYS A 62 0.23 4.33 5.64
N ARG A 63 -0.74 4.09 6.52
CA ARG A 63 -0.90 2.83 7.27
C ARG A 63 -2.29 2.23 7.11
N ASP A 64 -2.99 2.60 6.04
CA ASP A 64 -4.34 2.11 5.76
C ASP A 64 -4.31 0.60 5.52
N LYS A 65 -5.31 -0.10 6.05
CA LYS A 65 -5.52 -1.52 5.76
C LYS A 65 -6.28 -1.64 4.45
N HIS A 66 -6.01 -2.70 3.70
CA HIS A 66 -6.81 -3.05 2.53
C HIS A 66 -8.30 -3.22 2.86
N SER A 67 -8.64 -3.60 4.09
CA SER A 67 -10.02 -3.71 4.59
C SER A 67 -10.67 -2.39 4.97
N ASP A 68 -9.91 -1.29 5.01
CA ASP A 68 -10.45 0.05 5.30
C ASP A 68 -11.09 0.67 4.05
N THR A 69 -11.07 -0.05 2.91
CA THR A 69 -11.82 0.31 1.71
C THR A 69 -13.29 0.25 1.97
#